data_AF-A0A1T4LKE1-F1
#
_entry.id   AF-A0A1T4LKE1-F1
#
_cell.length_a   1.000
_cell.length_b   1.000
_cell.length_c   1.000
_cell.angle_alpha   90.00
_cell.angle_beta   90.00
_cell.angle_gamma   90.00
#
_symmetry.space_group_name_H-M   'P 1'
#
loop_
_entity.id
_entity.type
_entity.pdbx_description
1 polymer ?
#
loop_
_entity_poly.entity_id
_entity_poly.type
_entity_poly.pdbx_seq_one_letter_code
_entity_poly.pdbx_strand_id
1 'polypeptide(L)'
;MSQNIELNKRTKKEENQKKNLTVFGQETEFDGELEFTDNLVITGKFSGKINATGDLEVDKTALCDVESIKVNSLVISGKVKGNIEAKERVEMCSGSSVSGDVVTGRIRIADDVDFEGSVTMLQNPPDVDIFSVASDEFKQALLIKSDLPH
;
A
#
# COMPACT_ATOMS: atom_id res chain seq x y z
N MET A 1 -37.15 33.22 0.87
CA MET A 1 -35.85 33.03 0.19
C MET A 1 -35.17 31.86 0.87
N SER A 2 -35.27 30.70 0.23
CA SER A 2 -34.84 29.40 0.73
C SER A 2 -33.55 29.05 0.01
N GLN A 3 -32.42 28.99 0.72
CA GLN A 3 -31.16 28.43 0.21
C GLN A 3 -30.20 28.20 1.39
N ASN A 4 -30.46 27.14 2.17
CA ASN A 4 -29.55 26.65 3.22
C ASN A 4 -29.68 25.12 3.40
N ILE A 5 -29.87 24.39 2.30
CA ILE A 5 -30.10 22.91 2.33
C ILE A 5 -28.98 22.12 1.64
N GLU A 6 -27.94 22.76 1.08
CA GLU A 6 -26.97 22.06 0.21
C GLU A 6 -25.53 21.96 0.71
N LEU A 7 -25.29 22.09 2.02
CA LEU A 7 -23.95 21.88 2.60
C LEU A 7 -23.81 20.59 3.43
N ASN A 8 -24.67 19.58 3.20
CA ASN A 8 -24.69 18.33 3.97
C ASN A 8 -24.55 17.04 3.13
N LYS A 9 -23.84 17.09 1.99
CA LYS A 9 -23.59 15.92 1.11
C LYS A 9 -22.11 15.63 0.85
N ARG A 10 -21.25 15.70 1.87
CA ARG A 10 -19.88 15.14 1.81
C ARG A 10 -19.59 14.23 3.02
N THR A 11 -20.50 13.33 3.30
CA THR A 11 -20.24 12.19 4.19
C THR A 11 -20.84 10.94 3.55
N LYS A 12 -19.95 10.04 3.12
CA LYS A 12 -20.11 8.59 2.85
C LYS A 12 -18.83 8.21 2.06
N LYS A 13 -17.85 7.48 2.59
CA LYS A 13 -17.98 6.20 3.30
C LYS A 13 -16.62 5.82 3.93
N GLU A 14 -16.33 6.30 5.15
CA GLU A 14 -15.44 5.56 6.04
C GLU A 14 -16.36 4.64 6.84
N GLU A 15 -16.72 3.51 6.23
CA GLU A 15 -17.17 2.37 7.02
C GLU A 15 -15.97 2.02 7.90
N ASN A 16 -16.12 2.28 9.19
CA ASN A 16 -15.26 1.80 10.26
C ASN A 16 -15.35 0.27 10.27
N GLN A 17 -14.79 -0.38 9.25
CA GLN A 17 -14.56 -1.81 9.22
C GLN A 17 -13.60 -2.06 10.36
N LYS A 18 -14.11 -2.71 11.40
CA LYS A 18 -13.33 -3.11 12.56
C LYS A 18 -12.29 -4.13 12.06
N LYS A 19 -11.14 -3.65 11.58
CA LYS A 19 -10.03 -4.50 11.16
C LYS A 19 -9.60 -5.32 12.37
N ASN A 20 -9.62 -6.64 12.24
CA ASN A 20 -9.13 -7.51 13.31
C ASN A 20 -7.62 -7.35 13.39
N LEU A 21 -7.09 -7.43 14.61
CA LEU A 21 -5.66 -7.39 14.87
C LEU A 21 -5.23 -8.74 15.43
N THR A 22 -4.28 -9.37 14.76
CA THR A 22 -3.58 -10.55 15.28
C THR A 22 -2.17 -10.14 15.70
N VAL A 23 -1.72 -10.64 16.85
CA VAL A 23 -0.37 -10.39 17.36
C VAL A 23 0.35 -11.72 17.51
N PHE A 24 1.47 -11.86 16.79
CA PHE A 24 2.40 -12.95 16.93
C PHE A 24 3.46 -12.55 17.96
N GLY A 25 3.42 -13.21 19.12
CA GLY A 25 4.13 -12.79 20.33
C GLY A 25 5.65 -12.87 20.26
N GLN A 26 6.33 -12.21 21.21
CA GLN A 26 7.79 -12.10 21.19
C GLN A 26 8.47 -13.46 21.42
N GLU A 27 7.90 -14.29 22.28
CA GLU A 27 8.39 -15.62 22.63
C GLU A 27 7.85 -16.72 21.69
N THR A 28 7.33 -16.35 20.51
CA THR A 28 6.87 -17.31 19.52
C THR A 28 7.83 -17.39 18.33
N GLU A 29 8.03 -18.61 17.86
CA GLU A 29 8.82 -18.92 16.66
C GLU A 29 7.95 -19.78 15.74
N PHE A 30 7.93 -19.44 14.45
CA PHE A 30 7.14 -20.13 13.44
C PHE A 30 7.99 -20.34 12.20
N ASP A 31 7.91 -21.54 11.63
CA ASP A 31 8.53 -21.92 10.36
C ASP A 31 7.45 -22.51 9.45
N GLY A 32 7.24 -21.90 8.29
CA GLY A 32 6.29 -22.37 7.29
C GLY A 32 5.66 -21.25 6.45
N GLU A 33 4.44 -21.50 5.97
CA GLU A 33 3.67 -20.52 5.20
C GLU A 33 2.55 -19.91 6.05
N LEU A 34 2.44 -18.59 6.01
CA LEU A 34 1.44 -17.83 6.78
C LEU A 34 0.57 -16.99 5.84
N GLU A 35 -0.75 -17.16 5.98
CA GLU A 35 -1.76 -16.40 5.25
C GLU A 35 -2.69 -15.66 6.20
N PHE A 36 -3.04 -14.41 5.86
CA PHE A 36 -3.99 -13.61 6.61
C PHE A 36 -4.63 -12.53 5.72
N THR A 37 -5.80 -12.04 6.14
CA THR A 37 -6.57 -11.03 5.40
C THR A 37 -6.67 -9.69 6.11
N ASP A 38 -6.58 -9.68 7.44
CA ASP A 38 -6.65 -8.49 8.30
C ASP A 38 -5.23 -8.08 8.78
N ASN A 39 -5.10 -7.35 9.89
CA ASN A 39 -3.80 -6.85 10.33
C ASN A 39 -3.04 -7.89 11.16
N LEU A 40 -1.75 -8.07 10.86
CA LEU A 40 -0.84 -8.90 11.64
C LEU A 40 0.34 -8.07 12.14
N VAL A 41 0.66 -8.20 13.44
CA VAL A 41 1.89 -7.68 14.04
C VAL A 41 2.75 -8.86 14.46
N ILE A 42 3.99 -8.91 13.96
CA ILE A 42 4.99 -9.89 14.35
C ILE A 42 5.96 -9.23 15.32
N THR A 43 6.10 -9.81 16.51
CA THR A 43 7.07 -9.38 17.55
C THR A 43 8.14 -10.44 17.83
N GLY A 44 7.92 -11.70 17.41
CA GLY A 44 8.82 -12.83 17.59
C GLY A 44 9.62 -13.21 16.35
N LYS A 45 9.93 -14.51 16.19
CA LYS A 45 10.70 -15.03 15.07
C LYS A 45 9.80 -15.68 14.02
N PHE A 46 10.04 -15.36 12.76
CA PHE A 46 9.32 -15.96 11.65
C PHE A 46 10.29 -16.39 10.55
N SER A 47 10.14 -17.65 10.11
CA SER A 47 10.87 -18.22 9.00
C SER A 47 9.90 -18.78 7.96
N GLY A 48 10.22 -18.62 6.67
CA GLY A 48 9.44 -19.20 5.57
C GLY A 48 8.78 -18.15 4.68
N LYS A 49 7.46 -18.22 4.46
CA LYS A 49 6.77 -17.42 3.45
C LYS A 49 5.50 -16.77 3.97
N ILE A 50 5.27 -15.51 3.59
CA ILE A 50 4.05 -14.77 3.94
C ILE A 50 3.28 -14.41 2.68
N ASN A 51 2.01 -14.79 2.61
CA ASN A 51 1.11 -14.45 1.51
C ASN A 51 -0.24 -13.96 2.05
N ALA A 52 -0.46 -12.65 1.98
CA ALA A 52 -1.60 -12.01 2.62
C ALA A 52 -2.15 -10.85 1.79
N THR A 53 -3.43 -10.56 2.00
CA THR A 53 -4.08 -9.34 1.48
C THR A 53 -4.19 -8.25 2.52
N GLY A 54 -3.83 -8.55 3.77
CA GLY A 54 -3.85 -7.62 4.90
C GLY A 54 -2.58 -6.80 5.05
N ASP A 55 -2.54 -6.00 6.11
CA ASP A 55 -1.40 -5.16 6.48
C ASP A 55 -0.49 -5.92 7.47
N LEU A 56 0.83 -5.81 7.28
CA LEU A 56 1.83 -6.45 8.14
C LEU A 56 2.69 -5.40 8.86
N GLU A 57 2.92 -5.62 10.14
CA GLU A 57 3.89 -4.88 10.93
C GLU A 57 4.94 -5.83 11.51
N VAL A 58 6.20 -5.53 11.26
CA VAL A 58 7.36 -6.20 11.87
C VAL A 58 7.89 -5.30 12.98
N ASP A 59 7.59 -5.63 14.23
CA ASP A 59 7.99 -4.85 15.40
C ASP A 59 9.53 -4.88 15.57
N LYS A 60 10.07 -3.96 16.38
CA LYS A 60 11.49 -3.81 16.70
C LYS A 60 12.15 -5.08 17.21
N THR A 61 11.42 -5.91 17.94
CA THR A 61 11.94 -7.17 18.49
C THR A 61 11.90 -8.33 17.49
N ALA A 62 11.19 -8.16 16.37
CA ALA A 62 10.96 -9.24 15.43
C ALA A 62 12.16 -9.52 14.53
N LEU A 63 12.33 -10.82 14.23
CA LEU A 63 13.32 -11.34 13.30
C LEU A 63 12.60 -12.19 12.26
N CYS A 64 12.56 -11.71 11.02
CA CYS A 64 11.92 -12.41 9.92
C CYS A 64 12.98 -12.82 8.88
N ASP A 65 13.25 -14.12 8.73
CA ASP A 65 14.09 -14.68 7.65
C ASP A 65 13.19 -15.46 6.68
N VAL A 66 12.82 -14.82 5.58
CA VAL A 66 11.75 -15.25 4.70
C VAL A 66 12.21 -15.37 3.26
N GLU A 67 11.60 -16.29 2.53
CA GLU A 67 11.80 -16.40 1.09
C GLU A 67 11.10 -15.23 0.38
N SER A 68 9.86 -14.94 0.77
CA SER A 68 9.07 -13.82 0.26
C SER A 68 7.97 -13.37 1.21
N ILE A 69 7.68 -12.07 1.19
CA ILE A 69 6.53 -11.43 1.82
C ILE A 69 5.66 -10.82 0.73
N LYS A 70 4.39 -11.21 0.66
CA LYS A 70 3.37 -10.57 -0.18
C LYS A 70 2.24 -10.04 0.68
N VAL A 71 2.05 -8.72 0.71
CA VAL A 71 1.07 -8.05 1.60
C VAL A 71 0.43 -6.83 0.92
N ASN A 72 -0.58 -6.22 1.55
CA ASN A 72 -1.10 -4.93 1.10
C ASN A 72 -0.14 -3.79 1.46
N SER A 73 0.10 -3.60 2.75
CA SER A 73 1.05 -2.64 3.30
C SER A 73 2.02 -3.32 4.26
N LEU A 74 3.26 -2.84 4.32
CA LEU A 74 4.28 -3.32 5.24
C LEU A 74 4.92 -2.18 6.03
N VAL A 75 4.97 -2.32 7.36
CA VAL A 75 5.73 -1.45 8.27
C VAL A 75 6.83 -2.28 8.93
N ILE A 76 8.07 -1.79 8.89
CA ILE A 76 9.25 -2.52 9.38
C ILE A 76 9.97 -1.68 10.42
N SER A 77 9.97 -2.16 11.66
CA SER A 77 10.78 -1.62 12.76
C SER A 77 11.85 -2.59 13.24
N GLY A 78 11.72 -3.88 12.92
CA GLY A 78 12.67 -4.95 13.26
C GLY A 78 13.63 -5.31 12.14
N LYS A 79 13.97 -6.60 12.06
CA LYS A 79 14.88 -7.14 11.03
C LYS A 79 14.13 -8.05 10.06
N VAL A 80 14.27 -7.77 8.77
CA VAL A 80 13.69 -8.57 7.69
C VAL A 80 14.78 -8.96 6.71
N LYS A 81 14.87 -10.24 6.40
CA LYS A 81 15.71 -10.77 5.33
C LYS A 81 14.83 -11.55 4.39
N GLY A 82 14.77 -11.17 3.12
CA GLY A 82 13.87 -11.76 2.13
C GLY A 82 13.27 -10.74 1.17
N ASN A 83 12.67 -11.25 0.10
CA ASN A 83 12.04 -10.39 -0.92
C ASN A 83 10.68 -9.89 -0.44
N ILE A 84 10.38 -8.62 -0.71
CA ILE A 84 9.17 -7.94 -0.25
C ILE A 84 8.36 -7.48 -1.45
N GLU A 85 7.08 -7.82 -1.48
CA GLU A 85 6.10 -7.32 -2.44
C GLU A 85 4.92 -6.73 -1.66
N ALA A 86 4.82 -5.40 -1.62
CA ALA A 86 3.72 -4.70 -0.94
C ALA A 86 2.96 -3.83 -1.94
N LYS A 87 1.69 -4.13 -2.16
CA LYS A 87 0.87 -3.49 -3.21
C LYS A 87 0.75 -1.98 -3.02
N GLU A 88 0.48 -1.54 -1.80
CA GLU A 88 0.22 -0.14 -1.48
C GLU A 88 1.48 0.59 -1.06
N ARG A 89 2.12 0.15 0.04
CA ARG A 89 3.30 0.83 0.59
C ARG A 89 4.24 -0.07 1.41
N VAL A 90 5.51 0.32 1.45
CA VAL A 90 6.50 -0.14 2.43
C VAL A 90 7.00 1.06 3.24
N GLU A 91 7.03 0.91 4.56
CA GLU A 91 7.61 1.89 5.49
C GLU A 91 8.71 1.23 6.33
N MET A 92 9.94 1.71 6.19
CA MET A 92 11.08 1.30 7.00
C MET A 92 11.32 2.35 8.09
N CYS A 93 11.11 1.97 9.35
CA CYS A 93 11.27 2.82 10.52
C CYS A 93 12.73 2.87 10.98
N SER A 94 13.09 3.93 11.70
CA SER A 94 14.45 4.11 12.23
C SER A 94 14.90 2.94 13.10
N GLY A 95 16.14 2.48 12.89
CA GLY A 95 16.73 1.32 13.55
C GLY A 95 16.35 -0.04 12.95
N SER A 96 15.57 -0.06 11.87
CA SER A 96 15.25 -1.30 11.15
C SER A 96 16.41 -1.75 10.25
N SER A 97 16.45 -3.05 9.97
CA SER A 97 17.39 -3.66 9.03
C SER A 97 16.66 -4.54 8.02
N VAL A 98 16.87 -4.28 6.74
CA VAL A 98 16.19 -4.97 5.64
C VAL A 98 17.22 -5.42 4.60
N SER A 99 17.26 -6.73 4.32
CA SER A 99 18.11 -7.31 3.27
C SER A 99 17.24 -8.09 2.28
N GLY A 100 17.12 -7.60 1.05
CA GLY A 100 16.30 -8.21 0.00
C GLY A 100 15.68 -7.17 -0.94
N ASP A 101 15.13 -7.66 -2.06
CA ASP A 101 14.53 -6.79 -3.07
C ASP A 101 13.10 -6.39 -2.67
N VAL A 102 12.73 -5.15 -2.94
CA VAL A 102 11.44 -4.56 -2.58
C VAL A 102 10.68 -4.14 -3.83
N VAL A 103 9.46 -4.63 -3.98
CA VAL A 103 8.50 -4.21 -5.01
C VAL A 103 7.33 -3.52 -4.32
N THR A 104 7.08 -2.24 -4.62
CA THR A 104 5.99 -1.51 -3.95
C THR A 104 5.43 -0.32 -4.71
N GLY A 105 4.17 0.06 -4.43
CA GLY A 105 3.55 1.27 -4.97
C GLY A 105 4.07 2.57 -4.34
N ARG A 106 4.44 2.55 -3.06
CA ARG A 106 4.99 3.71 -2.33
C ARG A 106 6.04 3.23 -1.33
N ILE A 107 7.13 3.98 -1.19
CA ILE A 107 8.18 3.65 -0.22
C ILE A 107 8.50 4.85 0.66
N ARG A 108 8.66 4.61 1.96
CA ARG A 108 9.18 5.56 2.94
C ARG A 108 10.32 4.89 3.70
N ILE A 109 11.48 5.53 3.73
CA ILE A 109 12.65 5.08 4.47
C ILE A 109 12.99 6.19 5.46
N ALA A 110 13.01 5.85 6.75
CA ALA A 110 13.42 6.77 7.81
C ALA A 110 14.95 6.90 7.90
N ASP A 111 15.42 7.84 8.70
CA ASP A 111 16.84 7.94 9.06
C ASP A 111 17.26 6.73 9.90
N ASP A 112 18.56 6.40 9.87
CA ASP A 112 19.17 5.27 10.59
C ASP A 112 18.56 3.90 10.24
N VAL A 113 18.32 3.66 8.94
CA VAL A 113 17.88 2.36 8.40
C VAL A 113 19.03 1.68 7.65
N ASP A 114 19.28 0.41 7.98
CA ASP A 114 20.20 -0.45 7.23
C ASP A 114 19.45 -1.22 6.15
N PHE A 115 19.45 -0.73 4.91
CA PHE A 115 18.80 -1.38 3.76
C PHE A 115 19.83 -1.86 2.73
N GLU A 116 19.74 -3.14 2.35
CA GLU A 116 20.53 -3.74 1.27
C GLU A 116 19.62 -4.48 0.29
N GLY A 117 19.50 -3.98 -0.94
CA GLY A 117 18.68 -4.60 -1.99
C GLY A 117 18.28 -3.60 -3.07
N SER A 118 17.45 -4.06 -4.02
CA SER A 118 16.90 -3.22 -5.08
C SER A 118 15.45 -2.83 -4.80
N VAL A 119 15.04 -1.61 -5.17
CA VAL A 119 13.64 -1.18 -5.08
C VAL A 119 13.06 -1.04 -6.49
N THR A 120 11.94 -1.71 -6.74
CA THR A 120 11.14 -1.59 -7.97
C THR A 120 9.78 -0.97 -7.64
N MET A 121 9.49 0.19 -8.20
CA MET A 121 8.20 0.86 -7.98
C MET A 121 7.12 0.28 -8.89
N LEU A 122 5.98 -0.12 -8.30
CA LEU A 122 4.79 -0.49 -9.06
C LEU A 122 4.23 0.77 -9.72
N GLN A 123 4.24 0.82 -11.05
CA GLN A 123 3.63 1.92 -11.78
C GLN A 123 2.11 1.83 -11.61
N ASN A 124 1.53 2.71 -10.78
CA ASN A 124 0.12 3.02 -10.89
C ASN A 124 -0.03 3.95 -12.12
N PRO A 125 -0.71 3.54 -13.20
CA PRO A 125 -1.12 4.50 -14.21
C PRO A 125 -1.93 5.61 -13.50
N PRO A 126 -1.68 6.90 -13.79
CA PRO A 126 -2.43 7.97 -13.16
C PRO A 126 -3.93 7.79 -13.45
N ASP A 127 -4.74 7.78 -12.39
CA ASP A 127 -6.20 7.72 -12.49
C ASP A 127 -6.70 8.94 -13.26
N VAL A 128 -7.25 8.69 -14.44
CA VAL A 128 -8.01 9.61 -15.31
C VAL A 128 -7.20 10.76 -15.91
N ASP A 129 -6.88 10.63 -17.20
CA ASP A 129 -6.45 11.75 -18.03
C ASP A 129 -7.67 12.64 -18.37
N ILE A 130 -7.99 13.59 -17.48
CA ILE A 130 -9.14 14.51 -17.57
C ILE A 130 -9.13 15.32 -18.89
N PHE A 131 -7.96 15.49 -19.52
CA PHE A 131 -7.82 16.24 -20.77
C PHE A 131 -8.32 15.45 -22.00
N SER A 132 -8.44 14.13 -21.91
CA SER A 132 -9.04 13.31 -22.97
C SER A 132 -10.54 13.59 -23.15
N VAL A 133 -11.27 13.80 -22.05
CA VAL A 133 -12.73 14.03 -22.06
C VAL A 133 -13.09 15.38 -22.69
N ALA A 134 -12.34 16.44 -22.35
CA ALA A 134 -12.58 17.78 -22.88
C ALA A 134 -12.28 17.88 -24.40
N SER A 135 -11.38 17.04 -24.91
CA SER A 135 -10.96 17.03 -26.31
C SER A 135 -12.08 16.55 -27.25
N ASP A 136 -12.89 15.60 -26.81
CA ASP A 136 -13.94 15.00 -27.64
C ASP A 136 -15.20 15.88 -27.72
N GLU A 137 -15.57 16.54 -26.61
CA GLU A 137 -16.65 17.54 -26.60
C GLU A 137 -16.32 18.76 -27.47
N PHE A 138 -15.05 19.23 -27.44
CA PHE A 138 -14.61 20.35 -28.28
C PHE A 138 -14.59 19.99 -29.78
N LYS A 139 -14.23 18.76 -30.15
CA LYS A 139 -14.27 18.31 -31.56
C LYS A 139 -15.69 18.31 -32.12
N GLN A 140 -16.68 17.88 -31.33
CA GLN A 140 -18.09 17.87 -31.75
C GLN A 140 -18.64 19.28 -31.93
N ALA A 141 -18.28 20.23 -31.05
CA ALA A 141 -18.70 21.63 -31.17
C ALA A 141 -18.07 22.36 -32.37
N LEU A 142 -16.87 21.95 -32.80
CA LEU A 142 -16.18 22.54 -33.96
C LEU A 142 -16.79 22.07 -35.29
N LEU A 143 -17.25 20.82 -35.37
CA LEU A 143 -17.90 20.23 -36.55
C LEU A 143 -19.26 20.86 -36.88
N ILE A 144 -20.00 21.33 -35.87
CA ILE A 144 -21.34 21.92 -36.07
C ILE A 144 -21.26 23.35 -36.63
N LYS A 145 -20.15 24.07 -36.45
CA LYS A 145 -19.98 25.46 -36.91
C LYS A 145 -19.52 25.61 -38.36
N SER A 146 -19.06 24.54 -39.01
CA SER A 146 -18.59 24.61 -40.41
C SER A 146 -19.69 24.49 -41.46
N ASP A 147 -20.93 24.13 -41.07
CA ASP A 147 -22.05 23.88 -41.98
C ASP A 147 -23.13 24.97 -41.96
N LEU A 148 -22.79 26.23 -41.68
CA LEU A 148 -23.71 27.34 -41.97
C LEU A 148 -23.54 27.81 -43.43
N PRO A 149 -24.52 27.59 -44.33
CA PRO A 149 -24.51 28.24 -45.63
C PRO A 149 -24.69 29.76 -45.47
N HIS A 150 -23.99 30.51 -46.33
CA HIS A 150 -24.06 31.98 -46.44
C HIS A 150 -25.48 32.49 -46.69
#